data_AF-A0A523PF31-F1
#
_entry.id   AF-A0A523PF31-F1
#
_cell.length_a   1.000
_cell.length_b   1.000
_cell.length_c   1.000
_cell.angle_alpha   90.00
_cell.angle_beta   90.00
_cell.angle_gamma   90.00
#
_symmetry.space_group_name_H-M   'P 1'
#
loop_
_entity.id
_entity.type
_entity.pdbx_description
1 polymer ?
#
loop_
_entity_poly.entity_id
_entity_poly.type
_entity_poly.pdbx_seq_one_letter_code
_entity_poly.pdbx_strand_id
1 'polypeptide(L)'
;MSAYILIATFRSHWSAVAASFNAPIAGVFFALEVVVGRYALKVFAPIVIASVAGTVVTRIDLGNIPAFMSVPDYFVVSFLEVPAFVLLGIACTAMATIFMYSIFVTEDVIGKMPMPAWLRPALGGFIIGAIGLAYPHVLGVGYEATDQALKEALPSGFMIALIVAKTAATAIALGCGFAGGVFNPSLFLGAMTGGAFGIIAATVFPELSSSHGALPLWGWQV
;
A
#
# COMPACT_ATOMS: atom_id res chain seq x y z
N MET A 1 16.66 -2.80 -32.48
CA MET A 1 17.30 -3.16 -31.19
C MET A 1 16.77 -2.37 -29.97
N SER A 2 15.70 -1.55 -30.09
CA SER A 2 15.26 -0.66 -28.99
C SER A 2 14.02 -1.17 -28.20
N ALA A 3 13.04 -1.80 -28.85
CA ALA A 3 11.81 -2.24 -28.17
C ALA A 3 11.97 -3.53 -27.34
N TYR A 4 12.78 -4.49 -27.80
CA TYR A 4 12.94 -5.78 -27.13
C TYR A 4 13.70 -5.69 -25.80
N ILE A 5 14.72 -4.83 -25.73
CA ILE A 5 15.45 -4.57 -24.48
C ILE A 5 14.54 -3.85 -23.50
N LEU A 6 13.76 -2.87 -23.96
CA LEU A 6 12.77 -2.19 -23.13
C LEU A 6 11.76 -3.19 -22.54
N ILE A 7 11.19 -4.06 -23.39
CA ILE A 7 10.22 -5.10 -22.98
C ILE A 7 10.87 -6.12 -22.03
N ALA A 8 12.13 -6.48 -22.24
CA ALA A 8 12.86 -7.43 -21.39
C ALA A 8 13.18 -6.82 -20.00
N THR A 9 13.61 -5.56 -19.96
CA THR A 9 13.83 -4.82 -18.70
C THR A 9 12.50 -4.64 -17.97
N PHE A 10 11.41 -4.29 -18.66
CA PHE A 10 10.10 -4.21 -18.02
C PHE A 10 9.65 -5.55 -17.42
N ARG A 11 9.87 -6.67 -18.11
CA ARG A 11 9.50 -8.02 -17.61
C ARG A 11 10.14 -8.36 -16.25
N SER A 12 11.41 -8.02 -16.03
CA SER A 12 12.08 -8.34 -14.76
C SER A 12 11.56 -7.53 -13.56
N HIS A 13 11.05 -6.32 -13.81
CA HIS A 13 10.44 -5.50 -12.77
C HIS A 13 9.10 -6.09 -12.30
N TRP A 14 8.30 -6.66 -13.22
CA TRP A 14 7.01 -7.28 -12.86
C TRP A 14 7.15 -8.61 -12.15
N SER A 15 8.15 -9.41 -12.52
CA SER A 15 8.48 -10.61 -11.75
C SER A 15 8.88 -10.24 -10.32
N ALA A 16 9.57 -9.11 -10.11
CA ALA A 16 9.96 -8.64 -8.78
C ALA A 16 8.76 -8.12 -7.96
N VAL A 17 7.83 -7.37 -8.58
CA VAL A 17 6.59 -6.93 -7.91
C VAL A 17 5.72 -8.15 -7.55
N ALA A 18 5.49 -9.06 -8.49
CA ALA A 18 4.69 -10.27 -8.25
C ALA A 18 5.31 -11.20 -7.19
N ALA A 19 6.63 -11.37 -7.25
CA ALA A 19 7.41 -12.09 -6.25
C ALA A 19 7.27 -11.46 -4.86
N SER A 20 7.38 -10.13 -4.76
CA SER A 20 7.33 -9.41 -3.47
C SER A 20 6.01 -9.60 -2.72
N PHE A 21 4.90 -9.79 -3.43
CA PHE A 21 3.57 -9.99 -2.80
C PHE A 21 3.06 -11.44 -2.87
N ASN A 22 3.83 -12.36 -3.47
CA ASN A 22 3.38 -13.71 -3.79
C ASN A 22 2.01 -13.73 -4.54
N ALA A 23 1.77 -12.68 -5.34
CA ALA A 23 0.48 -12.37 -5.96
C ALA A 23 0.64 -12.18 -7.48
N PRO A 24 0.77 -13.27 -8.26
CA PRO A 24 1.11 -13.21 -9.68
C PRO A 24 0.05 -12.49 -10.51
N ILE A 25 -1.23 -12.64 -10.17
CA ILE A 25 -2.33 -12.00 -10.89
C ILE A 25 -2.32 -10.49 -10.64
N ALA A 26 -2.15 -10.05 -9.39
CA ALA A 26 -2.08 -8.63 -9.05
C ALA A 26 -0.90 -7.93 -9.75
N GLY A 27 0.27 -8.57 -9.79
CA GLY A 27 1.44 -8.07 -10.52
C GLY A 27 1.19 -7.89 -12.02
N VAL A 28 0.39 -8.76 -12.64
CA VAL A 28 0.03 -8.66 -14.07
C VAL A 28 -0.88 -7.46 -14.32
N PHE A 29 -1.95 -7.30 -13.55
CA PHE A 29 -2.89 -6.20 -13.73
C PHE A 29 -2.25 -4.85 -13.43
N PHE A 30 -1.46 -4.75 -12.37
CA PHE A 30 -0.70 -3.54 -12.05
C PHE A 30 0.22 -3.11 -13.21
N ALA A 31 0.94 -4.07 -13.81
CA ALA A 31 1.80 -3.80 -14.97
C ALA A 31 1.01 -3.29 -16.19
N LEU A 32 -0.16 -3.86 -16.45
CA LEU A 32 -1.00 -3.49 -17.60
C LEU A 32 -1.68 -2.13 -17.42
N GLU A 33 -2.18 -1.84 -16.22
CA GLU A 33 -2.99 -0.66 -15.92
C GLU A 33 -2.13 0.59 -15.69
N VAL A 34 -1.10 0.48 -14.85
CA VAL A 34 -0.32 1.64 -14.40
C VAL A 34 0.84 1.96 -15.35
N VAL A 35 1.44 0.96 -16.00
CA VAL A 35 2.70 1.17 -16.74
C VAL A 35 2.54 1.03 -18.25
N VAL A 36 1.82 0.01 -18.72
CA VAL A 36 1.53 -0.13 -20.16
C VAL A 36 0.37 0.79 -20.58
N GLY A 37 -0.59 1.03 -19.68
CA GLY A 37 -1.76 1.89 -19.90
C GLY A 37 -2.69 1.44 -21.02
N ARG A 38 -2.47 0.24 -21.58
CA ARG A 38 -3.24 -0.34 -22.69
C ARG A 38 -3.25 -1.86 -22.60
N TYR A 39 -4.44 -2.43 -22.68
CA TYR A 39 -4.64 -3.88 -22.75
C TYR A 39 -4.31 -4.39 -24.16
N ALA A 40 -3.04 -4.72 -24.41
CA ALA A 40 -2.61 -5.36 -25.66
C ALA A 40 -2.30 -6.84 -25.41
N LEU A 41 -3.01 -7.74 -26.11
CA LEU A 41 -2.81 -9.21 -26.02
C LEU A 41 -1.35 -9.64 -26.27
N LYS A 42 -0.62 -8.89 -27.10
CA LYS A 42 0.81 -9.13 -27.39
C LYS A 42 1.72 -8.90 -26.18
N VAL A 43 1.30 -8.09 -25.20
CA VAL A 43 2.07 -7.77 -23.98
C VAL A 43 1.57 -8.59 -22.79
N PHE A 44 0.31 -9.04 -22.83
CA PHE A 44 -0.33 -9.83 -21.78
C PHE A 44 0.40 -11.16 -21.48
N ALA A 45 0.52 -12.06 -22.46
CA ALA A 45 1.15 -13.36 -22.26
C ALA A 45 2.62 -13.25 -21.75
N PRO A 46 3.46 -12.35 -22.31
CA PRO A 46 4.75 -11.98 -21.75
C PRO A 46 4.80 -11.62 -20.27
N ILE A 47 3.85 -10.81 -19.79
CA ILE A 47 3.81 -10.33 -18.40
C ILE A 47 3.37 -11.45 -17.48
N VAL A 48 2.34 -12.23 -17.89
CA VAL A 48 1.86 -13.38 -17.13
C VAL A 48 2.97 -14.40 -16.90
N ILE A 49 3.71 -14.78 -17.94
CA ILE A 49 4.81 -15.75 -17.84
C ILE A 49 5.89 -15.26 -16.86
N ALA A 50 6.28 -13.98 -16.94
CA ALA A 50 7.28 -13.40 -16.04
C ALA A 50 6.80 -13.34 -14.58
N SER A 51 5.55 -12.93 -14.37
CA SER A 51 4.90 -12.83 -13.05
C SER A 51 4.79 -14.19 -12.36
N VAL A 52 4.35 -15.21 -13.11
CA VAL A 52 4.27 -16.59 -12.63
C VAL A 52 5.66 -17.14 -12.34
N ALA A 53 6.63 -16.98 -13.25
CA ALA A 53 8.00 -17.45 -13.04
C ALA A 53 8.65 -16.84 -11.79
N GLY A 54 8.51 -15.53 -11.59
CA GLY A 54 9.00 -14.84 -10.38
C GLY A 54 8.35 -15.37 -9.11
N THR A 55 7.03 -15.57 -9.14
CA THR A 55 6.29 -16.14 -8.00
C THR A 55 6.73 -17.58 -7.71
N VAL A 56 6.92 -18.42 -8.73
CA VAL A 56 7.38 -19.81 -8.55
C VAL A 56 8.75 -19.85 -7.91
N VAL A 57 9.72 -19.04 -8.40
CA VAL A 57 11.06 -18.96 -7.80
C VAL A 57 10.98 -18.53 -6.34
N THR A 58 10.16 -17.52 -6.04
CA THR A 58 9.95 -17.02 -4.67
C THR A 58 9.35 -18.11 -3.77
N ARG A 59 8.35 -18.86 -4.26
CA ARG A 59 7.72 -19.95 -3.48
C ARG A 59 8.65 -21.14 -3.23
N ILE A 60 9.59 -21.39 -4.14
CA ILE A 60 10.60 -22.45 -3.97
C ILE A 60 11.58 -22.08 -2.84
N ASP A 61 11.99 -20.81 -2.76
CA ASP A 61 13.02 -20.35 -1.81
C ASP A 61 12.45 -19.89 -0.47
N LEU A 62 11.36 -19.11 -0.49
CA LEU A 62 10.73 -18.49 0.68
C LEU A 62 9.48 -19.24 1.17
N GLY A 63 9.06 -20.31 0.46
CA GLY A 63 7.88 -21.10 0.79
C GLY A 63 6.56 -20.52 0.26
N ASN A 64 5.50 -21.31 0.31
CA ASN A 64 4.16 -20.93 -0.15
C ASN A 64 3.36 -20.16 0.93
N ILE A 65 3.94 -19.07 1.43
CA ILE A 65 3.30 -18.21 2.43
C ILE A 65 2.74 -16.98 1.70
N PRO A 66 1.41 -16.81 1.60
CA PRO A 66 0.82 -15.55 1.17
C PRO A 66 1.21 -14.45 2.16
N ALA A 67 1.35 -13.21 1.70
CA ALA A 67 1.68 -12.07 2.58
C ALA A 67 0.64 -11.84 3.70
N PHE A 68 -0.57 -12.41 3.57
CA PHE A 68 -1.67 -12.32 4.53
C PHE A 68 -2.23 -13.73 4.78
N MET A 69 -1.97 -14.33 5.95
CA MET A 69 -2.24 -15.75 6.24
C MET A 69 -3.68 -16.05 6.71
N SER A 70 -4.48 -15.05 7.04
CA SER A 70 -5.80 -15.28 7.64
C SER A 70 -6.74 -14.11 7.37
N VAL A 71 -7.33 -14.10 6.18
CA VAL A 71 -8.49 -13.27 5.89
C VAL A 71 -9.72 -14.16 6.15
N PRO A 72 -10.54 -13.90 7.18
CA PRO A 72 -11.79 -14.63 7.40
C PRO A 72 -12.70 -14.62 6.18
N ASP A 73 -13.58 -15.61 6.04
CA ASP A 73 -14.60 -15.59 4.98
C ASP A 73 -15.64 -14.50 5.30
N TYR A 74 -15.69 -13.45 4.45
CA TYR A 74 -16.62 -12.33 4.61
C TYR A 74 -17.72 -12.39 3.55
N PHE A 75 -18.96 -12.31 3.99
CA PHE A 75 -20.14 -12.22 3.12
C PHE A 75 -20.73 -10.82 3.21
N VAL A 76 -21.05 -10.22 2.05
CA VAL A 76 -21.88 -9.00 2.00
C VAL A 76 -23.29 -9.43 2.36
N VAL A 77 -23.77 -9.04 3.55
CA VAL A 77 -25.02 -9.57 4.11
C VAL A 77 -26.23 -8.72 3.67
N SER A 78 -26.04 -7.44 3.31
CA SER A 78 -27.15 -6.53 2.99
C SER A 78 -26.82 -5.45 1.95
N PHE A 79 -27.80 -5.12 1.11
CA PHE A 79 -27.75 -3.97 0.18
C PHE A 79 -27.62 -2.61 0.89
N LEU A 80 -27.92 -2.57 2.20
CA LEU A 80 -27.77 -1.36 3.03
C LEU A 80 -26.31 -1.04 3.40
N GLU A 81 -25.36 -1.92 3.09
CA GLU A 81 -23.91 -1.66 3.26
C GLU A 81 -23.35 -0.79 2.11
N VAL A 82 -24.06 -0.68 0.99
CA VAL A 82 -23.62 0.05 -0.23
C VAL A 82 -23.28 1.53 0.04
N PRO A 83 -24.07 2.31 0.79
CA PRO A 83 -23.72 3.69 1.14
C PRO A 83 -22.44 3.78 1.99
N ALA A 84 -22.16 2.79 2.84
CA ALA A 84 -20.94 2.76 3.64
C ALA A 84 -19.70 2.55 2.77
N PHE A 85 -19.79 1.74 1.71
CA PHE A 85 -18.72 1.59 0.72
C PHE A 85 -18.48 2.88 -0.09
N VAL A 86 -19.52 3.64 -0.41
CA VAL A 86 -19.38 4.95 -1.07
C VAL A 86 -18.65 5.94 -0.17
N LEU A 87 -19.03 6.01 1.11
CA LEU A 87 -18.35 6.85 2.11
C LEU A 87 -16.90 6.43 2.33
N LEU A 88 -16.63 5.12 2.37
CA LEU A 88 -15.28 4.59 2.43
C LEU A 88 -14.45 5.01 1.20
N GLY A 89 -15.02 4.93 -0.01
CA GLY A 89 -14.36 5.38 -1.24
C GLY A 89 -14.01 6.87 -1.21
N ILE A 90 -14.87 7.72 -0.65
CA ILE A 90 -14.59 9.15 -0.44
C ILE A 90 -13.46 9.33 0.56
N ALA A 91 -13.46 8.59 1.67
CA ALA A 91 -12.40 8.63 2.67
C ALA A 91 -11.04 8.19 2.09
N CYS A 92 -11.00 7.09 1.34
CA CYS A 92 -9.80 6.61 0.65
C CYS A 92 -9.29 7.65 -0.36
N THR A 93 -10.19 8.26 -1.14
CA THR A 93 -9.82 9.31 -2.12
C THR A 93 -9.22 10.54 -1.44
N ALA A 94 -9.83 11.00 -0.34
CA ALA A 94 -9.30 12.10 0.45
C ALA A 94 -7.92 11.76 1.01
N MET A 95 -7.76 10.54 1.56
CA MET A 95 -6.49 10.08 2.12
C MET A 95 -5.39 9.98 1.05
N ALA A 96 -5.69 9.41 -0.11
CA ALA A 96 -4.76 9.31 -1.23
C ALA A 96 -4.32 10.70 -1.72
N THR A 97 -5.26 11.66 -1.77
CA THR A 97 -4.96 13.05 -2.13
C THR A 97 -4.01 13.69 -1.12
N ILE A 98 -4.29 13.55 0.18
CA ILE A 98 -3.43 14.08 1.26
C ILE A 98 -2.03 13.45 1.19
N PHE A 99 -1.96 12.14 1.01
CA PHE A 99 -0.69 11.41 0.92
C PHE A 99 0.17 11.92 -0.25
N MET A 100 -0.40 11.98 -1.46
CA MET A 100 0.32 12.49 -2.63
C MET A 100 0.75 13.95 -2.44
N TYR A 101 -0.15 14.80 -1.95
CA TYR A 101 0.16 16.20 -1.72
C TYR A 101 1.29 16.38 -0.69
N SER A 102 1.29 15.58 0.38
CA SER A 102 2.34 15.63 1.41
C SER A 102 3.72 15.31 0.86
N ILE A 103 3.83 14.39 -0.10
CA ILE A 103 5.08 14.04 -0.76
C ILE A 103 5.59 15.22 -1.58
N PHE A 104 4.75 15.77 -2.46
CA PHE A 104 5.13 16.91 -3.31
C PHE A 104 5.53 18.14 -2.49
N VAL A 105 4.77 18.47 -1.45
CA VAL A 105 5.10 19.59 -0.55
C VAL A 105 6.43 19.36 0.15
N THR A 106 6.69 18.13 0.61
CA THR A 106 7.93 17.82 1.34
C THR A 106 9.14 17.86 0.41
N GLU A 107 9.02 17.34 -0.81
CA GLU A 107 10.05 17.47 -1.86
C GLU A 107 10.35 18.93 -2.18
N ASP A 108 9.32 19.77 -2.37
CA ASP A 108 9.48 21.20 -2.64
C ASP A 108 10.16 21.94 -1.49
N VAL A 109 9.75 21.64 -0.24
CA VAL A 109 10.31 22.29 0.96
C VAL A 109 11.77 21.91 1.14
N ILE A 110 12.11 20.62 1.05
CA ILE A 110 13.50 20.15 1.19
C ILE A 110 14.36 20.62 0.02
N GLY A 111 13.79 20.69 -1.19
CA GLY A 111 14.45 21.22 -2.38
C GLY A 111 14.86 22.70 -2.24
N LYS A 112 14.04 23.51 -1.56
CA LYS A 112 14.29 24.94 -1.31
C LYS A 112 15.22 25.20 -0.11
N MET A 113 15.45 24.21 0.75
CA MET A 113 16.34 24.40 1.89
C MET A 113 17.81 24.53 1.44
N PRO A 114 18.55 25.54 1.94
CA PRO A 114 19.96 25.76 1.63
C PRO A 114 20.84 24.77 2.42
N MET A 115 20.67 23.46 2.15
CA MET A 115 21.46 22.40 2.77
C MET A 115 22.18 21.57 1.70
N PRO A 116 23.39 21.10 1.99
CA PRO A 116 24.15 20.31 1.03
C PRO A 116 23.52 18.91 0.89
N ALA A 117 23.56 18.35 -0.32
CA ALA A 117 22.80 17.15 -0.70
C ALA A 117 23.07 15.92 0.19
N TRP A 118 24.28 15.78 0.74
CA TRP A 118 24.68 14.68 1.61
C TRP A 118 24.09 14.76 3.02
N LEU A 119 23.64 15.94 3.47
CA LEU A 119 23.03 16.13 4.79
C LEU A 119 21.53 15.79 4.78
N ARG A 120 20.88 15.84 3.61
CA ARG A 120 19.44 15.57 3.45
C ARG A 120 19.06 14.16 3.95
N PRO A 121 19.76 13.07 3.58
CA PRO A 121 19.43 11.74 4.08
C PRO A 121 19.70 11.58 5.57
N ALA A 122 20.75 12.23 6.11
CA ALA A 122 21.07 12.15 7.54
C ALA A 122 19.96 12.78 8.40
N LEU A 123 19.47 13.95 8.01
CA LEU A 123 18.35 14.61 8.69
C LEU A 123 17.04 13.82 8.52
N GLY A 124 16.76 13.34 7.31
CA GLY A 124 15.58 12.52 7.06
C GLY A 124 15.58 11.24 7.90
N GLY A 125 16.70 10.52 7.93
CA GLY A 125 16.86 9.32 8.75
C GLY A 125 16.72 9.59 10.24
N PHE A 126 17.23 10.72 10.74
CA PHE A 126 17.05 11.12 12.13
C PHE A 126 15.58 11.37 12.47
N ILE A 127 14.86 12.13 11.64
CA ILE A 127 13.44 12.43 11.87
C ILE A 127 12.58 11.17 11.76
N ILE A 128 12.82 10.33 10.73
CA ILE A 128 12.12 9.06 10.56
C ILE A 128 12.43 8.12 11.73
N GLY A 129 13.67 8.08 12.20
CA GLY A 129 14.07 7.33 13.39
C GLY A 129 13.32 7.77 14.64
N ALA A 130 13.20 9.09 14.86
CA ALA A 130 12.42 9.64 15.97
C ALA A 130 10.93 9.28 15.88
N ILE A 131 10.33 9.33 14.68
CA ILE A 131 8.96 8.86 14.45
C ILE A 131 8.84 7.36 14.75
N GLY A 132 9.83 6.56 14.33
CA GLY A 132 9.86 5.12 14.55
C GLY A 132 10.00 4.72 16.02
N LEU A 133 10.64 5.54 16.86
CA LEU A 133 10.70 5.31 18.31
C LEU A 133 9.32 5.46 18.97
N ALA A 134 8.49 6.39 18.50
CA ALA A 134 7.12 6.56 18.98
C ALA A 134 6.16 5.54 18.37
N TYR A 135 6.31 5.25 17.08
CA TYR A 135 5.45 4.36 16.30
C TYR A 135 6.28 3.32 15.53
N PRO A 136 6.70 2.21 16.17
CA PRO A 136 7.56 1.22 15.53
C PRO A 136 6.89 0.56 14.30
N HIS A 137 5.56 0.46 14.30
CA HIS A 137 4.75 -0.06 13.19
C HIS A 137 4.91 0.72 11.87
N VAL A 138 5.42 1.96 11.93
CA VAL A 138 5.68 2.81 10.77
C VAL A 138 6.95 2.39 10.03
N LEU A 139 7.88 1.72 10.72
CA LEU A 139 9.14 1.27 10.12
C LEU A 139 8.91 0.05 9.22
N GLY A 140 9.70 -0.05 8.15
CA GLY A 140 9.62 -1.15 7.19
C GLY A 140 8.34 -1.15 6.35
N VAL A 141 7.94 -2.35 5.90
CA VAL A 141 6.83 -2.52 4.95
C VAL A 141 5.46 -2.37 5.62
N GLY A 142 5.35 -2.70 6.91
CA GLY A 142 4.11 -2.54 7.68
C GLY A 142 3.13 -3.71 7.59
N TYR A 143 3.54 -4.87 7.06
CA TYR A 143 2.66 -6.06 6.93
C TYR A 143 2.05 -6.50 8.26
N GLU A 144 2.81 -6.45 9.35
CA GLU A 144 2.34 -6.83 10.69
C GLU A 144 1.20 -5.94 11.16
N ALA A 145 1.34 -4.62 11.00
CA ALA A 145 0.29 -3.68 11.37
C ALA A 145 -0.92 -3.80 10.43
N THR A 146 -0.72 -4.00 9.12
CA THR A 146 -1.82 -4.29 8.19
C THR A 146 -2.58 -5.55 8.61
N ASP A 147 -1.90 -6.64 8.94
CA ASP A 147 -2.52 -7.88 9.40
C ASP A 147 -3.29 -7.67 10.72
N GLN A 148 -2.74 -6.90 11.66
CA GLN A 148 -3.43 -6.54 12.90
C GLN A 148 -4.67 -5.66 12.65
N ALA A 149 -4.62 -4.75 11.68
CA ALA A 149 -5.78 -3.93 11.29
C ALA A 149 -6.88 -4.78 10.64
N LEU A 150 -6.50 -5.72 9.78
CA LEU A 150 -7.42 -6.69 9.15
C LEU A 150 -8.07 -7.63 10.18
N LYS A 151 -7.37 -7.91 11.28
CA LYS A 151 -7.86 -8.72 12.41
C LYS A 151 -8.60 -7.90 13.47
N GLU A 152 -8.84 -6.61 13.23
CA GLU A 152 -9.47 -5.69 14.20
C GLU A 152 -8.75 -5.62 15.55
N ALA A 153 -7.46 -5.98 15.59
CA ALA A 153 -6.67 -5.99 16.82
C ALA A 153 -6.15 -4.58 17.19
N LEU A 154 -6.33 -3.59 16.32
CA LEU A 154 -5.92 -2.22 16.54
C LEU A 154 -7.12 -1.30 16.81
N PRO A 155 -7.04 -0.42 17.81
CA PRO A 155 -8.08 0.59 18.02
C PRO A 155 -8.03 1.66 16.92
N SER A 156 -9.20 2.18 16.53
CA SER A 156 -9.35 3.15 15.44
C SER A 156 -8.48 4.40 15.62
N GLY A 157 -8.36 4.92 16.85
CA GLY A 157 -7.50 6.06 17.14
C GLY A 157 -6.01 5.80 16.88
N PHE A 158 -5.54 4.58 17.14
CA PHE A 158 -4.15 4.20 16.85
C PHE A 158 -3.91 4.03 15.35
N MET A 159 -4.88 3.47 14.62
CA MET A 159 -4.81 3.41 13.15
C MET A 159 -4.72 4.81 12.51
N ILE A 160 -5.50 5.77 13.01
CA ILE A 160 -5.42 7.17 12.55
C ILE A 160 -4.04 7.77 12.86
N ALA A 161 -3.48 7.50 14.04
CA ALA A 161 -2.12 7.94 14.38
C ALA A 161 -1.07 7.32 13.43
N LEU A 162 -1.20 6.04 13.09
CA LEU A 162 -0.33 5.35 12.13
C LEU A 162 -0.46 5.92 10.72
N ILE A 163 -1.66 6.30 10.28
CA ILE A 163 -1.88 6.97 8.99
C ILE A 163 -1.05 8.25 8.90
N VAL A 164 -1.14 9.11 9.92
CA VAL A 164 -0.41 10.39 9.96
C VAL A 164 1.10 10.13 10.02
N ALA A 165 1.53 9.23 10.90
CA ALA A 165 2.95 8.94 11.10
C ALA A 165 3.59 8.30 9.86
N LYS A 166 2.91 7.35 9.19
CA LYS A 166 3.41 6.72 7.96
C LYS A 166 3.44 7.70 6.79
N THR A 167 2.43 8.55 6.66
CA THR A 167 2.39 9.62 5.66
C THR A 167 3.58 10.55 5.82
N ALA A 168 3.81 11.07 7.04
CA ALA A 168 4.94 11.93 7.34
C ALA A 168 6.29 11.24 7.10
N ALA A 169 6.47 10.03 7.61
CA ALA A 169 7.72 9.28 7.45
C ALA A 169 8.05 9.02 5.96
N THR A 170 7.04 8.66 5.16
CA THR A 170 7.22 8.39 3.72
C THR A 170 7.51 9.67 2.94
N ALA A 171 6.78 10.75 3.22
CA ALA A 171 7.00 12.04 2.56
C ALA A 171 8.41 12.59 2.86
N ILE A 172 8.86 12.48 4.11
CA ILE A 172 10.20 12.88 4.52
C ILE A 172 11.26 11.97 3.88
N ALA A 173 11.02 10.66 3.81
CA ALA A 173 11.95 9.73 3.17
C ALA A 173 12.17 10.09 1.69
N LEU A 174 11.09 10.26 0.93
CA LEU A 174 11.17 10.60 -0.49
C LEU A 174 11.76 12.01 -0.70
N GLY A 175 11.31 13.00 0.07
CA GLY A 175 11.84 14.36 -0.01
C GLY A 175 13.32 14.49 0.35
N CYS A 176 13.83 13.67 1.27
CA CYS A 176 15.26 13.61 1.61
C CYS A 176 16.12 12.83 0.61
N GLY A 177 15.52 12.21 -0.41
CA GLY A 177 16.22 11.48 -1.46
C GLY A 177 16.51 10.01 -1.13
N PHE A 178 15.77 9.39 -0.21
CA PHE A 178 15.86 7.94 -0.01
C PHE A 178 15.26 7.20 -1.21
N ALA A 179 15.92 6.13 -1.65
CA ALA A 179 15.40 5.27 -2.70
C ALA A 179 14.21 4.44 -2.14
N GLY A 180 13.03 4.65 -2.70
CA GLY A 180 11.81 3.97 -2.26
C GLY A 180 10.66 4.14 -3.25
N GLY A 181 9.57 3.42 -3.00
CA GLY A 181 8.34 3.53 -3.79
C GLY A 181 7.14 3.87 -2.90
N VAL A 182 6.12 4.48 -3.50
CA VAL A 182 4.88 4.88 -2.82
C VAL A 182 3.87 3.73 -2.66
N PHE A 183 4.10 2.60 -3.33
CA PHE A 183 3.15 1.48 -3.41
C PHE A 183 2.90 0.77 -2.07
N ASN A 184 3.96 0.38 -1.35
CA ASN A 184 3.78 -0.27 -0.04
C ASN A 184 3.16 0.67 1.01
N PRO A 185 3.61 1.93 1.12
CA PRO A 185 2.95 2.91 1.96
C PRO A 185 1.47 3.13 1.60
N SER A 186 1.10 3.17 0.30
CA SER A 186 -0.30 3.37 -0.09
C SER A 186 -1.20 2.21 0.35
N LEU A 187 -0.74 0.97 0.16
CA LEU A 187 -1.47 -0.21 0.63
C LEU A 187 -1.67 -0.20 2.16
N PHE A 188 -0.61 0.13 2.91
CA PHE A 188 -0.69 0.28 4.36
C PHE A 188 -1.72 1.33 4.77
N LEU A 189 -1.69 2.51 4.14
CA LEU A 189 -2.63 3.59 4.42
C LEU A 189 -4.08 3.20 4.07
N GLY A 190 -4.28 2.44 2.98
CA GLY A 190 -5.58 1.91 2.58
C GLY A 190 -6.17 0.96 3.64
N ALA A 191 -5.39 -0.02 4.11
CA ALA A 191 -5.84 -0.93 5.18
C ALA A 191 -6.13 -0.20 6.50
N MET A 192 -5.29 0.77 6.90
CA MET A 192 -5.52 1.54 8.12
C MET A 192 -6.78 2.42 8.01
N THR A 193 -7.02 2.99 6.83
CA THR A 193 -8.19 3.84 6.57
C THR A 193 -9.46 3.01 6.56
N GLY A 194 -9.47 1.87 5.87
CA GLY A 194 -10.59 0.91 5.88
C GLY A 194 -10.83 0.31 7.27
N GLY A 195 -9.75 -0.01 7.99
CA GLY A 195 -9.71 -0.42 9.40
C GLY A 195 -10.43 0.55 10.32
N ALA A 196 -9.94 1.79 10.35
CA ALA A 196 -10.50 2.85 11.19
C ALA A 196 -11.96 3.17 10.80
N PHE A 197 -12.25 3.25 9.50
CA PHE A 197 -13.61 3.50 9.02
C PHE A 197 -14.57 2.37 9.42
N GLY A 198 -14.16 1.11 9.30
CA GLY A 198 -14.97 -0.04 9.69
C GLY A 198 -15.37 -0.02 11.15
N ILE A 199 -14.41 0.25 12.05
CA ILE A 199 -14.68 0.37 13.50
C ILE A 199 -15.61 1.56 13.78
N ILE A 200 -15.37 2.73 13.16
CA ILE A 200 -16.21 3.92 13.37
C ILE A 200 -17.64 3.68 12.86
N ALA A 201 -17.79 3.11 11.66
CA ALA A 201 -19.09 2.80 11.08
C ALA A 201 -19.89 1.82 11.97
N ALA A 202 -19.22 0.81 12.53
CA ALA A 202 -19.83 -0.12 13.46
C ALA A 202 -20.31 0.54 14.76
N THR A 203 -19.59 1.54 15.28
CA THR A 203 -20.05 2.29 16.47
C THR A 203 -21.25 3.18 16.21
N VAL A 204 -21.41 3.70 14.98
CA VAL A 204 -22.51 4.63 14.62
C VAL A 204 -23.76 3.87 14.16
N PHE A 205 -23.60 2.72 13.49
CA PHE A 205 -24.69 1.91 12.96
C PHE A 205 -24.59 0.42 13.39
N PRO A 206 -24.75 0.11 14.69
CA PRO A 206 -24.59 -1.25 15.20
C PRO A 206 -25.61 -2.26 14.62
N GLU A 207 -26.78 -1.81 14.19
CA GLU A 207 -27.82 -2.68 13.60
C GLU A 207 -27.55 -3.10 12.14
N LEU A 208 -26.60 -2.45 11.46
CA LEU A 208 -26.22 -2.73 10.06
C LEU A 208 -24.84 -3.44 9.95
N SER A 209 -24.15 -3.62 11.08
CA SER A 209 -22.77 -4.15 11.15
C SER A 209 -22.77 -5.68 11.30
N SER A 210 -23.04 -6.40 10.21
CA SER A 210 -23.07 -7.87 10.24
C SER A 210 -21.68 -8.52 10.23
N SER A 211 -20.63 -7.82 9.79
CA SER A 211 -19.24 -8.30 9.89
C SER A 211 -18.26 -7.12 9.81
N HIS A 212 -17.41 -6.99 10.83
CA HIS A 212 -16.57 -5.82 11.07
C HIS A 212 -15.29 -5.81 10.19
N GLY A 213 -14.87 -6.95 9.65
CA GLY A 213 -13.60 -7.13 8.94
C GLY A 213 -13.65 -7.02 7.42
N ALA A 214 -14.83 -6.76 6.83
CA ALA A 214 -14.96 -6.55 5.39
C ALA A 214 -14.39 -5.18 4.95
N LEU A 215 -14.80 -4.08 5.60
CA LEU A 215 -14.39 -2.71 5.23
C LEU A 215 -12.86 -2.46 5.20
N PRO A 216 -12.05 -3.04 6.11
CA PRO A 216 -10.59 -2.99 6.04
C PRO A 216 -10.00 -3.66 4.78
N LEU A 217 -10.58 -4.77 4.31
CA LEU A 217 -10.16 -5.46 3.09
C LEU A 217 -10.49 -4.68 1.82
N TRP A 218 -11.67 -4.05 1.78
CA TRP A 218 -12.07 -3.22 0.65
C TRP A 218 -11.26 -1.92 0.60
N GLY A 219 -10.92 -1.34 1.75
CA GLY A 219 -10.03 -0.17 1.84
C GLY A 219 -8.60 -0.44 1.38
N TRP A 220 -8.09 -1.68 1.53
CA TRP A 220 -6.79 -2.11 1.02
C TRP A 220 -6.69 -2.14 -0.52
N GLN A 221 -7.81 -2.30 -1.22
CA GLN A 221 -7.84 -2.42 -2.69
C GLN A 221 -7.81 -1.06 -3.42
N VAL A 222 -7.85 0.06 -2.70
CA VAL A 222 -7.83 1.44 -3.24
C VAL A 222 -6.43 2.03 -3.15
#